data_AF-A0A6P0U0E1-F1
#
_entry.id   AF-A0A6P0U0E1-F1
#
_cell.length_a   1.000
_cell.length_b   1.000
_cell.length_c   1.000
_cell.angle_alpha   90.00
_cell.angle_beta   90.00
_cell.angle_gamma   90.00
#
_symmetry.space_group_name_H-M   'P 1'
#
loop_
_entity.id
_entity.type
_entity.pdbx_description
1 polymer ?
#
loop_
_entity_poly.entity_id
_entity_poly.type
_entity_poly.pdbx_seq_one_letter_code
_entity_poly.pdbx_strand_id
1 'polypeptide(L)'
;MNQSNFRASNVFDFSPDVEFLQILARGSLKQNLPKAVRLWVILRSLYGDAADPVKVELGNKFTYNDWCSQFFTELEHHKSDTIPHKHDSKCSCAKTMTDWLFEPILGSNDDEWKKSFLQLYPVTTQQLNNLLNFGIISQKKGSEKQEKIRLLAKTRKNFQYDFQTLVSMGWLQSEKVKSNPAHNKFKTQYIKVDSFPAILMSVSEEVVDNQGIENIIQNDLADFFNEFSQKINHEQRFFLELEYIVHHQFSENLNIWRQKLKNIWHSQPIPPIKITYVSASNFQNHQDEGEDYIIYPVCIYYSQRAPYLFAYGQTPKDSSSIKVNWYGYRLDRIKNIEELEWSLVNSPNFSQKICESKTPQTLEKIRSETWGFNLARPQDILLIRFDRYYHNLYIQGTEREKLFKQISYKQAQSLINNSEIKLEQKQQLLGSLKSRSTSDIYCRVSYRQDYNTIMRLRSWGPKVEVFLPWELRETMAKDIQQAWKFYHG
;
A
#
# COMPACT_ATOMS: atom_id res chain seq x y z
N MET A 1 24.35 -32.07 2.33
CA MET A 1 24.13 -32.05 3.79
C MET A 1 22.64 -31.93 4.04
N ASN A 2 22.12 -32.72 4.97
CA ASN A 2 20.70 -33.04 5.16
C ASN A 2 19.81 -31.80 5.35
N GLN A 3 18.70 -31.75 4.59
CA GLN A 3 17.53 -30.94 4.94
C GLN A 3 16.97 -31.48 6.26
N SER A 4 17.25 -30.80 7.35
CA SER A 4 16.56 -30.99 8.62
C SER A 4 15.12 -30.50 8.46
N ASN A 5 14.19 -31.43 8.27
CA ASN A 5 12.77 -31.18 8.45
C ASN A 5 12.53 -30.74 9.90
N PHE A 6 12.45 -29.44 10.14
CA PHE A 6 11.87 -28.89 11.36
C PHE A 6 10.38 -29.23 11.34
N ARG A 7 9.98 -30.26 12.10
CA ARG A 7 8.60 -30.44 12.52
C ARG A 7 8.31 -29.35 13.55
N ALA A 8 7.86 -28.18 13.08
CA ALA A 8 7.31 -27.17 13.95
C ALA A 8 6.13 -27.78 14.74
N SER A 9 6.06 -27.51 16.03
CA SER A 9 4.89 -27.83 16.85
C SER A 9 3.64 -27.20 16.25
N ASN A 10 2.58 -27.98 16.01
CA ASN A 10 1.28 -27.53 15.48
C ASN A 10 0.50 -26.70 16.52
N VAL A 11 1.11 -25.64 17.05
CA VAL A 11 0.52 -24.73 18.05
C VAL A 11 0.41 -23.35 17.40
N PHE A 12 -0.78 -22.79 17.41
CA PHE A 12 -1.07 -21.43 16.97
C PHE A 12 -0.92 -20.49 18.18
N ASP A 13 0.18 -19.76 18.23
CA ASP A 13 0.56 -18.84 19.31
C ASP A 13 0.61 -17.37 18.84
N PHE A 14 0.11 -17.08 17.64
CA PHE A 14 0.06 -15.72 17.10
C PHE A 14 -0.95 -14.84 17.86
N SER A 15 -0.46 -13.73 18.43
CA SER A 15 -1.28 -12.66 18.98
C SER A 15 -2.13 -11.97 17.91
N PRO A 16 -3.31 -11.40 18.24
CA PRO A 16 -4.18 -10.70 17.29
C PRO A 16 -3.67 -9.29 16.98
N ASP A 17 -2.38 -9.15 16.68
CA ASP A 17 -1.78 -7.86 16.37
C ASP A 17 -2.25 -7.34 15.01
N VAL A 18 -2.11 -6.03 14.80
CA VAL A 18 -2.61 -5.34 13.60
C VAL A 18 -2.08 -5.99 12.31
N GLU A 19 -0.81 -6.36 12.28
CA GLU A 19 -0.16 -7.03 11.14
C GLU A 19 -0.80 -8.40 10.85
N PHE A 20 -0.94 -9.24 11.88
CA PHE A 20 -1.52 -10.56 11.72
C PHE A 20 -2.99 -10.50 11.31
N LEU A 21 -3.76 -9.58 11.90
CA LEU A 21 -5.16 -9.38 11.54
C LEU A 21 -5.32 -8.83 10.12
N GLN A 22 -4.37 -8.03 9.63
CA GLN A 22 -4.37 -7.55 8.24
C GLN A 22 -4.27 -8.71 7.24
N ILE A 23 -3.49 -9.76 7.56
CA ILE A 23 -3.45 -10.99 6.76
C ILE A 23 -4.82 -11.67 6.72
N LEU A 24 -5.50 -11.79 7.86
CA LEU A 24 -6.81 -12.43 7.95
C LEU A 24 -7.97 -11.60 7.36
N ALA A 25 -7.81 -10.29 7.25
CA ALA A 25 -8.86 -9.38 6.82
C ALA A 25 -9.31 -9.60 5.36
N ARG A 26 -8.42 -10.12 4.49
CA ARG A 26 -8.64 -10.23 3.03
C ARG A 26 -9.13 -8.92 2.42
N GLY A 27 -8.35 -7.85 2.64
CA GLY A 27 -8.66 -6.47 2.28
C GLY A 27 -8.30 -5.54 3.45
N SER A 28 -8.77 -4.30 3.43
CA SER A 28 -8.45 -3.34 4.51
C SER A 28 -8.94 -3.82 5.88
N LEU A 29 -8.03 -3.95 6.86
CA LEU A 29 -8.39 -4.28 8.24
C LEU A 29 -9.38 -3.26 8.81
N LYS A 30 -9.24 -1.99 8.44
CA LYS A 30 -10.18 -0.91 8.82
C LYS A 30 -11.65 -1.23 8.51
N GLN A 31 -11.90 -1.92 7.40
CA GLN A 31 -13.27 -2.29 6.98
C GLN A 31 -13.67 -3.68 7.47
N ASN A 32 -12.69 -4.57 7.68
CA ASN A 32 -12.91 -6.00 7.93
C ASN A 32 -12.52 -6.47 9.34
N LEU A 33 -12.17 -5.56 10.27
CA LEU A 33 -11.70 -5.90 11.62
C LEU A 33 -12.59 -6.93 12.33
N PRO A 34 -13.94 -6.80 12.39
CA PRO A 34 -14.76 -7.80 13.05
C PRO A 34 -14.67 -9.19 12.41
N LYS A 35 -14.41 -9.29 11.11
CA LYS A 35 -14.21 -10.58 10.43
C LYS A 35 -12.82 -11.13 10.74
N ALA A 36 -11.77 -10.31 10.62
CA ALA A 36 -10.41 -10.71 10.90
C ALA A 36 -10.26 -11.28 12.33
N VAL A 37 -10.82 -10.59 13.33
CA VAL A 37 -10.76 -11.07 14.72
C VAL A 37 -11.56 -12.37 14.89
N ARG A 38 -12.72 -12.54 14.24
CA ARG A 38 -13.44 -13.84 14.28
C ARG A 38 -12.62 -14.98 13.71
N LEU A 39 -11.95 -14.75 12.57
CA LEU A 39 -11.10 -15.76 11.95
C LEU A 39 -9.92 -16.13 12.87
N TRP A 40 -9.30 -15.14 13.52
CA TRP A 40 -8.26 -15.38 14.52
C TRP A 40 -8.77 -16.22 15.69
N VAL A 41 -9.95 -15.91 16.25
CA VAL A 41 -10.54 -16.70 17.34
C VAL A 41 -10.80 -18.14 16.90
N ILE A 42 -11.31 -18.36 15.68
CA ILE A 42 -11.52 -19.71 15.15
C ILE A 42 -10.19 -20.45 15.04
N LEU A 43 -9.15 -19.82 14.48
CA LEU A 43 -7.81 -20.43 14.36
C LEU A 43 -7.23 -20.80 15.73
N ARG A 44 -7.30 -19.89 16.71
CA ARG A 44 -6.89 -20.14 18.09
C ARG A 44 -7.61 -21.35 18.68
N SER A 45 -8.93 -21.45 18.50
CA SER A 45 -9.69 -22.60 19.03
C SER A 45 -9.29 -23.93 18.39
N LEU A 46 -8.91 -23.93 17.11
CA LEU A 46 -8.59 -25.16 16.38
C LEU A 46 -7.16 -25.64 16.61
N TYR A 47 -6.24 -24.69 16.77
CA TYR A 47 -4.79 -24.93 16.70
C TYR A 47 -4.01 -24.40 17.91
N GLY A 48 -4.65 -23.71 18.86
CA GLY A 48 -4.01 -23.02 19.99
C GLY A 48 -3.28 -23.93 21.00
N ASP A 49 -3.28 -23.58 22.27
CA ASP A 49 -2.59 -24.39 23.28
C ASP A 49 -3.25 -25.78 23.46
N ALA A 50 -2.47 -26.77 23.92
CA ALA A 50 -2.96 -28.07 24.34
C ALA A 50 -3.96 -28.01 25.51
N ALA A 51 -4.08 -26.87 26.19
CA ALA A 51 -5.12 -26.61 27.17
C ALA A 51 -6.45 -26.10 26.56
N ASP A 52 -6.50 -25.77 25.26
CA ASP A 52 -7.73 -25.30 24.62
C ASP A 52 -8.71 -26.49 24.42
N PRO A 53 -9.90 -26.48 25.05
CA PRO A 53 -10.85 -27.59 24.97
C PRO A 53 -11.24 -27.95 23.54
N VAL A 54 -11.33 -26.95 22.64
CA VAL A 54 -11.68 -27.20 21.24
C VAL A 54 -10.54 -27.90 20.52
N LYS A 55 -9.28 -27.57 20.82
CA LYS A 55 -8.15 -28.28 20.20
C LYS A 55 -8.10 -29.74 20.66
N VAL A 56 -8.33 -29.98 21.95
CA VAL A 56 -8.22 -31.30 22.59
C VAL A 56 -9.36 -32.23 22.15
N GLU A 57 -10.60 -31.76 22.23
CA GLU A 57 -11.78 -32.60 22.02
C GLU A 57 -12.20 -32.68 20.55
N LEU A 58 -11.87 -31.67 19.73
CA LEU A 58 -12.24 -31.66 18.32
C LEU A 58 -11.21 -32.43 17.48
N GLY A 59 -11.65 -33.58 16.96
CA GLY A 59 -10.85 -34.41 16.06
C GLY A 59 -10.35 -33.68 14.80
N ASN A 60 -9.41 -34.30 14.09
CA ASN A 60 -8.79 -33.72 12.90
C ASN A 60 -9.81 -33.37 11.79
N LYS A 61 -10.89 -34.15 11.70
CA LYS A 61 -12.02 -33.88 10.80
C LYS A 61 -13.26 -33.51 11.62
N PHE A 62 -13.90 -32.40 11.28
CA PHE A 62 -15.03 -31.88 12.06
C PHE A 62 -16.05 -31.15 11.18
N THR A 63 -17.28 -31.05 11.67
CA THR A 63 -18.34 -30.22 11.09
C THR A 63 -18.52 -28.93 11.90
N TYR A 64 -19.26 -27.97 11.34
CA TYR A 64 -19.66 -26.76 12.07
C TYR A 64 -20.30 -27.07 13.43
N ASN A 65 -21.17 -28.08 13.49
CA ASN A 65 -21.86 -28.43 14.73
C ASN A 65 -20.90 -29.01 15.77
N ASP A 66 -19.91 -29.80 15.33
CA ASP A 66 -18.90 -30.38 16.23
C ASP A 66 -18.04 -29.26 16.85
N TRP A 67 -17.62 -28.28 16.03
CA TRP A 67 -16.91 -27.11 16.55
C TRP A 67 -17.79 -26.31 17.53
N CYS A 68 -19.06 -26.05 17.19
CA CYS A 68 -19.95 -25.32 18.09
C CYS A 68 -20.19 -26.03 19.42
N SER A 69 -20.28 -27.37 19.43
CA SER A 69 -20.47 -28.13 20.68
C SER A 69 -19.29 -28.04 21.63
N GLN A 70 -18.10 -27.77 21.11
CA GLN A 70 -16.89 -27.60 21.92
C GLN A 70 -16.63 -26.13 22.28
N PHE A 71 -17.00 -25.20 21.39
CA PHE A 71 -16.64 -23.79 21.51
C PHE A 71 -17.68 -22.93 22.26
N PHE A 72 -18.96 -23.29 22.21
CA PHE A 72 -20.06 -22.59 22.89
C PHE A 72 -20.63 -23.43 24.03
N THR A 73 -21.12 -22.77 25.07
CA THR A 73 -21.65 -23.46 26.26
C THR A 73 -22.99 -24.16 26.02
N GLU A 74 -23.79 -23.65 25.08
CA GLU A 74 -25.11 -24.21 24.75
C GLU A 74 -25.34 -24.25 23.23
N LEU A 75 -25.26 -25.45 22.64
CA LEU A 75 -25.36 -25.64 21.20
C LEU A 75 -26.70 -25.18 20.60
N GLU A 76 -27.81 -25.30 21.33
CA GLU A 76 -29.16 -24.99 20.81
C GLU A 76 -29.30 -23.54 20.32
N HIS A 77 -28.60 -22.59 20.95
CA HIS A 77 -28.60 -21.19 20.54
C HIS A 77 -27.83 -20.92 19.24
N HIS A 78 -27.05 -21.89 18.75
CA HIS A 78 -26.15 -21.74 17.60
C HIS A 78 -26.47 -22.69 16.43
N LYS A 79 -27.51 -23.53 16.54
CA LYS A 79 -27.92 -24.47 15.46
C LYS A 79 -28.68 -23.79 14.32
N SER A 80 -29.40 -22.71 14.60
CA SER A 80 -30.26 -21.99 13.66
C SER A 80 -29.51 -20.91 12.87
N ASP A 81 -30.13 -20.41 11.80
CA ASP A 81 -29.64 -19.26 11.03
C ASP A 81 -30.05 -17.91 11.67
N THR A 82 -30.19 -17.87 12.99
CA THR A 82 -30.54 -16.66 13.75
C THR A 82 -29.36 -16.20 14.60
N ILE A 83 -29.25 -14.90 14.85
CA ILE A 83 -28.25 -14.37 15.80
C ILE A 83 -28.67 -14.80 17.21
N PRO A 84 -27.79 -15.44 18.01
CA PRO A 84 -28.12 -15.86 19.36
C PRO A 84 -28.45 -14.65 20.24
N HIS A 85 -29.53 -14.71 21.01
CA HIS A 85 -29.82 -13.74 22.06
C HIS A 85 -28.74 -13.81 23.16
N LYS A 86 -28.70 -12.84 24.08
CA LYS A 86 -27.86 -12.97 25.26
C LYS A 86 -28.42 -14.10 26.13
N HIS A 87 -27.59 -15.08 26.44
CA HIS A 87 -27.92 -16.19 27.32
C HIS A 87 -26.85 -16.25 28.42
N ASP A 88 -26.06 -17.32 28.48
CA ASP A 88 -24.93 -17.48 29.37
C ASP A 88 -23.84 -16.41 29.14
N SER A 89 -23.49 -15.69 30.21
CA SER A 89 -22.45 -14.65 30.20
C SER A 89 -21.04 -15.23 30.03
N LYS A 90 -20.84 -16.53 30.30
CA LYS A 90 -19.57 -17.23 30.08
C LYS A 90 -19.44 -17.80 28.67
N CYS A 91 -20.51 -17.81 27.89
CA CYS A 91 -20.46 -18.27 26.50
C CYS A 91 -19.50 -17.39 25.68
N SER A 92 -18.69 -18.03 24.82
CA SER A 92 -17.80 -17.34 23.88
C SER A 92 -18.52 -16.31 23.00
N CYS A 93 -19.84 -16.47 22.78
CA CYS A 93 -20.66 -15.53 22.01
C CYS A 93 -21.05 -14.24 22.78
N ALA A 94 -20.91 -14.23 24.10
CA ALA A 94 -21.19 -13.06 24.94
C ALA A 94 -20.03 -12.03 24.90
N LYS A 95 -18.80 -12.50 24.65
CA LYS A 95 -17.60 -11.67 24.56
C LYS A 95 -17.68 -10.65 23.41
N THR A 96 -17.28 -9.43 23.71
CA THR A 96 -17.14 -8.35 22.73
C THR A 96 -15.86 -8.50 21.91
N MET A 97 -15.74 -7.73 20.83
CA MET A 97 -14.49 -7.72 20.04
C MET A 97 -13.27 -7.27 20.85
N THR A 98 -13.42 -6.27 21.73
CA THR A 98 -12.34 -5.81 22.59
C THR A 98 -11.94 -6.85 23.64
N ASP A 99 -12.90 -7.64 24.14
CA ASP A 99 -12.60 -8.72 25.10
C ASP A 99 -11.75 -9.84 24.46
N TRP A 100 -11.87 -10.04 23.14
CA TRP A 100 -11.05 -10.97 22.38
C TRP A 100 -9.69 -10.39 22.00
N LEU A 101 -9.66 -9.13 21.54
CA LEU A 101 -8.43 -8.47 21.12
C LEU A 101 -7.45 -8.26 22.28
N PHE A 102 -7.94 -7.88 23.45
CA PHE A 102 -7.11 -7.44 24.58
C PHE A 102 -7.22 -8.39 25.78
N GLU A 103 -7.45 -9.67 25.50
CA GLU A 103 -7.45 -10.72 26.52
C GLU A 103 -6.06 -10.82 27.18
N PRO A 104 -5.94 -10.87 28.52
CA PRO A 104 -4.65 -10.70 29.20
C PRO A 104 -3.55 -11.71 28.84
N ILE A 105 -3.91 -12.95 28.48
CA ILE A 105 -2.93 -14.02 28.29
C ILE A 105 -2.47 -14.10 26.84
N LEU A 106 -3.40 -14.02 25.89
CA LEU A 106 -3.14 -14.31 24.47
C LEU A 106 -3.67 -13.20 23.53
N GLY A 107 -4.17 -12.11 24.09
CA GLY A 107 -4.51 -10.90 23.34
C GLY A 107 -3.33 -9.95 23.18
N SER A 108 -3.54 -8.90 22.42
CA SER A 108 -2.58 -7.81 22.22
C SER A 108 -2.66 -6.79 23.36
N ASN A 109 -1.58 -6.04 23.57
CA ASN A 109 -1.62 -4.87 24.43
C ASN A 109 -2.50 -3.78 23.80
N ASP A 110 -3.48 -3.26 24.54
CA ASP A 110 -4.47 -2.30 24.03
C ASP A 110 -3.83 -1.00 23.49
N ASP A 111 -2.90 -0.42 24.24
CA ASP A 111 -2.26 0.85 23.87
C ASP A 111 -1.33 0.68 22.66
N GLU A 112 -0.54 -0.39 22.64
CA GLU A 112 0.34 -0.71 21.50
C GLU A 112 -0.47 -1.03 20.24
N TRP A 113 -1.53 -1.83 20.36
CA TRP A 113 -2.39 -2.18 19.24
C TRP A 113 -3.07 -0.95 18.64
N LYS A 114 -3.64 -0.08 19.49
CA LYS A 114 -4.26 1.18 19.03
C LYS A 114 -3.24 2.09 18.35
N LYS A 115 -2.03 2.20 18.89
CA LYS A 115 -0.94 2.98 18.30
C LYS A 115 -0.57 2.45 16.91
N SER A 116 -0.34 1.15 16.79
CA SER A 116 -0.03 0.50 15.50
C SER A 116 -1.15 0.69 14.50
N PHE A 117 -2.41 0.55 14.92
CA PHE A 117 -3.56 0.74 14.02
C PHE A 117 -3.64 2.18 13.50
N LEU A 118 -3.45 3.19 14.36
CA LEU A 118 -3.49 4.60 13.96
C LEU A 118 -2.31 5.02 13.07
N GLN A 119 -1.19 4.31 13.14
CA GLN A 119 -0.06 4.53 12.22
C GLN A 119 -0.41 4.10 10.79
N LEU A 120 -1.13 2.99 10.64
CA LEU A 120 -1.50 2.45 9.32
C LEU A 120 -2.76 3.13 8.74
N TYR A 121 -3.71 3.52 9.59
CA TYR A 121 -4.99 4.03 9.17
C TYR A 121 -5.22 5.47 9.62
N PRO A 122 -5.36 6.44 8.68
CA PRO A 122 -5.65 7.83 9.02
C PRO A 122 -7.12 7.98 9.48
N VAL A 123 -7.37 7.62 10.73
CA VAL A 123 -8.67 7.73 11.43
C VAL A 123 -8.48 8.47 12.74
N THR A 124 -9.54 9.12 13.24
CA THR A 124 -9.49 9.75 14.57
C THR A 124 -9.60 8.69 15.67
N THR A 125 -9.13 9.02 16.87
CA THR A 125 -9.30 8.15 18.06
C THR A 125 -10.77 7.79 18.31
N GLN A 126 -11.69 8.73 18.04
CA GLN A 126 -13.13 8.47 18.14
C GLN A 126 -13.61 7.45 17.10
N GLN A 127 -13.14 7.56 15.86
CA GLN A 127 -13.43 6.61 14.79
C GLN A 127 -12.89 5.21 15.11
N LEU A 128 -11.69 5.12 15.67
CA LEU A 128 -11.11 3.86 16.14
C LEU A 128 -11.92 3.26 17.29
N ASN A 129 -12.31 4.06 18.29
CA ASN A 129 -13.15 3.60 19.37
C ASN A 129 -14.52 3.11 18.88
N ASN A 130 -15.10 3.75 17.87
CA ASN A 130 -16.33 3.26 17.24
C ASN A 130 -16.10 1.92 16.52
N LEU A 131 -14.99 1.79 15.79
CA LEU A 131 -14.63 0.54 15.13
C LEU A 131 -14.46 -0.59 16.15
N LEU A 132 -13.73 -0.34 17.25
CA LEU A 132 -13.50 -1.32 18.31
C LEU A 132 -14.78 -1.74 19.04
N ASN A 133 -15.67 -0.78 19.33
CA ASN A 133 -16.89 -1.08 20.08
C ASN A 133 -18.03 -1.62 19.20
N PHE A 134 -18.13 -1.20 17.94
CA PHE A 134 -19.31 -1.45 17.10
C PHE A 134 -19.00 -2.11 15.75
N GLY A 135 -17.72 -2.28 15.42
CA GLY A 135 -17.28 -2.86 14.15
C GLY A 135 -17.41 -1.92 12.94
N ILE A 136 -17.74 -0.64 13.16
CA ILE A 136 -17.91 0.37 12.11
C ILE A 136 -17.38 1.74 12.57
N ILE A 137 -16.89 2.52 11.62
CA ILE A 137 -16.25 3.83 11.91
C ILE A 137 -17.26 4.97 12.06
N SER A 138 -18.31 4.96 11.24
CA SER A 138 -19.32 5.99 11.21
C SER A 138 -20.53 5.56 12.04
N GLN A 139 -20.85 6.31 13.09
CA GLN A 139 -22.15 6.17 13.76
C GLN A 139 -23.25 6.66 12.83
N LYS A 140 -24.32 5.86 12.66
CA LYS A 140 -25.53 6.36 12.01
C LYS A 140 -26.15 7.43 12.91
N LYS A 141 -26.49 8.60 12.35
CA LYS A 141 -27.23 9.64 13.08
C LYS A 141 -28.54 9.03 13.60
N GLY A 142 -28.74 9.03 14.92
CA GLY A 142 -29.99 8.60 15.58
C GLY A 142 -29.94 7.29 16.38
N SER A 143 -28.80 6.60 16.52
CA SER A 143 -28.70 5.36 17.30
C SER A 143 -28.02 5.58 18.66
N GLU A 144 -28.74 6.13 19.64
CA GLU A 144 -28.20 6.45 20.98
C GLU A 144 -28.04 5.23 21.91
N LYS A 145 -28.44 4.03 21.49
CA LYS A 145 -28.29 2.79 22.29
C LYS A 145 -27.79 1.62 21.44
N GLN A 146 -26.61 1.76 20.84
CA GLN A 146 -25.94 0.61 20.22
C GLN A 146 -25.16 -0.16 21.31
N GLU A 147 -25.51 -1.43 21.50
CA GLU A 147 -24.70 -2.32 22.33
C GLU A 147 -23.36 -2.60 21.64
N LYS A 148 -22.30 -2.83 22.44
CA LYS A 148 -21.01 -3.27 21.90
C LYS A 148 -21.17 -4.54 21.08
N ILE A 149 -20.40 -4.67 20.01
CA ILE A 149 -20.45 -5.82 19.11
C ILE A 149 -20.01 -7.09 19.84
N ARG A 150 -20.96 -7.99 20.07
CA ARG A 150 -20.70 -9.39 20.45
C ARG A 150 -20.14 -10.12 19.24
N LEU A 151 -18.81 -10.30 19.23
CA LEU A 151 -18.06 -10.66 18.03
C LEU A 151 -18.59 -11.96 17.39
N LEU A 152 -18.86 -12.96 18.23
CA LEU A 152 -19.25 -14.32 17.82
C LEU A 152 -20.77 -14.56 17.94
N ALA A 153 -21.56 -13.53 18.25
CA ALA A 153 -23.01 -13.59 18.12
C ALA A 153 -23.40 -13.43 16.63
N LYS A 154 -23.20 -14.50 15.86
CA LYS A 154 -23.43 -14.56 14.41
C LYS A 154 -24.26 -15.78 14.05
N THR A 155 -24.86 -15.73 12.86
CA THR A 155 -25.63 -16.86 12.32
C THR A 155 -24.70 -18.01 11.92
N ARG A 156 -25.24 -19.22 11.82
CA ARG A 156 -24.53 -20.37 11.23
C ARG A 156 -23.95 -20.06 9.86
N LYS A 157 -24.71 -19.40 8.97
CA LYS A 157 -24.25 -19.00 7.64
C LYS A 157 -23.00 -18.12 7.69
N ASN A 158 -22.90 -17.18 8.63
CA ASN A 158 -21.71 -16.35 8.80
C ASN A 158 -20.48 -17.19 9.15
N PHE A 159 -20.62 -18.12 10.11
CA PHE A 159 -19.51 -19.01 10.47
C PHE A 159 -19.11 -19.94 9.33
N GLN A 160 -20.06 -20.45 8.56
CA GLN A 160 -19.75 -21.24 7.36
C GLN A 160 -18.93 -20.45 6.35
N TYR A 161 -19.24 -19.16 6.14
CA TYR A 161 -18.41 -18.28 5.32
C TYR A 161 -17.03 -18.03 5.94
N ASP A 162 -16.94 -17.90 7.26
CA ASP A 162 -15.65 -17.74 7.95
C ASP A 162 -14.79 -19.01 7.78
N PHE A 163 -15.35 -20.22 7.97
CA PHE A 163 -14.66 -21.48 7.70
C PHE A 163 -14.25 -21.64 6.22
N GLN A 164 -15.13 -21.28 5.28
CA GLN A 164 -14.77 -21.26 3.86
C GLN A 164 -13.66 -20.26 3.56
N THR A 165 -13.62 -19.12 4.27
CA THR A 165 -12.53 -18.16 4.17
C THR A 165 -11.22 -18.81 4.65
N LEU A 166 -11.22 -19.50 5.79
CA LEU A 166 -10.05 -20.24 6.29
C LEU A 166 -9.60 -21.34 5.31
N VAL A 167 -10.54 -22.06 4.67
CA VAL A 167 -10.23 -23.05 3.63
C VAL A 167 -9.54 -22.38 2.44
N SER A 168 -10.08 -21.26 1.94
CA SER A 168 -9.49 -20.53 0.81
C SER A 168 -8.10 -19.99 1.08
N MET A 169 -7.77 -19.75 2.36
CA MET A 169 -6.47 -19.25 2.82
C MET A 169 -5.50 -20.39 3.18
N GLY A 170 -5.89 -21.66 3.02
CA GLY A 170 -5.04 -22.81 3.30
C GLY A 170 -4.91 -23.17 4.79
N TRP A 171 -5.70 -22.55 5.67
CA TRP A 171 -5.72 -22.88 7.10
C TRP A 171 -6.57 -24.10 7.44
N LEU A 172 -7.44 -24.51 6.51
CA LEU A 172 -8.28 -25.69 6.60
C LEU A 172 -8.39 -26.33 5.21
N GLN A 173 -8.73 -27.61 5.18
CA GLN A 173 -9.25 -28.25 3.98
C GLN A 173 -10.73 -28.54 4.17
N SER A 174 -11.46 -28.81 3.08
CA SER A 174 -12.87 -29.19 3.16
C SER A 174 -13.22 -30.30 2.19
N GLU A 175 -14.05 -31.24 2.65
CA GLU A 175 -14.63 -32.30 1.84
C GLU A 175 -16.17 -32.30 1.97
N LYS A 176 -16.86 -32.71 0.90
CA LYS A 176 -18.32 -32.90 0.91
C LYS A 176 -18.63 -34.38 1.14
N VAL A 177 -19.24 -34.68 2.28
CA VAL A 177 -19.59 -36.06 2.67
C VAL A 177 -21.10 -36.25 2.58
N LYS A 178 -21.54 -37.41 2.07
CA LYS A 178 -22.97 -37.76 2.04
C LYS A 178 -23.48 -37.94 3.46
N SER A 179 -24.52 -37.19 3.82
CA SER A 179 -25.08 -37.24 5.18
C SER A 179 -26.08 -38.39 5.38
N ASN A 180 -26.63 -38.94 4.29
CA ASN A 180 -27.50 -40.11 4.28
C ASN A 180 -27.50 -40.75 2.87
N PRO A 181 -27.26 -42.05 2.69
CA PRO A 181 -27.29 -42.70 1.37
C PRO A 181 -28.65 -42.62 0.65
N ALA A 182 -29.76 -42.38 1.37
CA ALA A 182 -31.10 -42.27 0.79
C ALA A 182 -31.46 -40.87 0.24
N HIS A 183 -30.69 -39.83 0.56
CA HIS A 183 -30.96 -38.46 0.10
C HIS A 183 -29.67 -37.80 -0.40
N ASN A 184 -29.72 -37.06 -1.51
CA ASN A 184 -28.59 -36.29 -2.08
C ASN A 184 -28.22 -35.04 -1.23
N LYS A 185 -28.17 -35.18 0.10
CA LYS A 185 -27.82 -34.12 1.04
C LYS A 185 -26.38 -34.30 1.51
N PHE A 186 -25.52 -33.37 1.14
CA PHE A 186 -24.10 -33.35 1.51
C PHE A 186 -23.90 -32.46 2.74
N LYS A 187 -22.99 -32.86 3.63
CA LYS A 187 -22.45 -32.04 4.72
C LYS A 187 -21.01 -31.67 4.37
N THR A 188 -20.64 -30.42 4.64
CA THR A 188 -19.23 -30.00 4.58
C THR A 188 -18.54 -30.46 5.85
N GLN A 189 -17.46 -31.22 5.69
CA GLN A 189 -16.53 -31.57 6.75
C GLN A 189 -15.24 -30.78 6.51
N TYR A 190 -14.74 -30.14 7.57
CA TYR A 190 -13.48 -29.42 7.58
C TYR A 190 -12.38 -30.31 8.16
N ILE A 191 -11.16 -30.12 7.67
CA ILE A 191 -10.00 -30.92 8.07
C ILE A 191 -8.91 -29.93 8.50
N LYS A 192 -8.33 -30.15 9.69
CA LYS A 192 -7.19 -29.36 10.16
C LYS A 192 -5.96 -29.69 9.29
N VAL A 193 -5.10 -28.70 9.06
CA VAL A 193 -3.86 -28.88 8.29
C VAL A 193 -2.71 -29.21 9.24
N ASP A 194 -1.79 -30.07 8.78
CA ASP A 194 -0.59 -30.44 9.54
C ASP A 194 0.52 -29.39 9.47
N SER A 195 0.43 -28.45 8.51
CA SER A 195 1.32 -27.31 8.36
C SER A 195 0.52 -26.07 8.00
N PHE A 196 0.84 -24.95 8.64
CA PHE A 196 0.20 -23.68 8.33
C PHE A 196 0.61 -23.17 6.94
N PRO A 197 -0.23 -22.37 6.27
CA PRO A 197 0.08 -21.82 4.97
C PRO A 197 1.39 -21.00 5.00
N ALA A 198 2.19 -21.12 3.95
CA ALA A 198 3.52 -20.49 3.83
C ALA A 198 3.51 -18.96 3.97
N ILE A 199 2.33 -18.32 3.87
CA ILE A 199 2.11 -16.92 4.23
C ILE A 199 2.67 -16.58 5.63
N LEU A 200 2.68 -17.54 6.56
CA LEU A 200 3.31 -17.34 7.87
C LEU A 200 4.81 -17.63 7.90
N MET A 201 5.29 -18.58 7.09
CA MET A 201 6.71 -18.93 7.06
C MET A 201 7.56 -17.81 6.44
N SER A 202 6.98 -17.06 5.50
CA SER A 202 7.56 -15.79 5.02
C SER A 202 7.49 -14.66 6.05
N VAL A 203 6.71 -14.79 7.13
CA VAL A 203 6.63 -13.79 8.20
C VAL A 203 7.54 -14.18 9.36
N SER A 204 7.77 -15.48 9.63
CA SER A 204 8.61 -15.93 10.75
C SER A 204 10.10 -16.08 10.42
N GLU A 205 10.48 -16.35 9.16
CA GLU A 205 11.90 -16.39 8.73
C GLU A 205 12.34 -15.14 7.95
N GLU A 206 11.40 -14.34 7.46
CA GLU A 206 11.65 -13.00 6.91
C GLU A 206 10.83 -11.95 7.70
N VAL A 207 11.07 -11.81 9.01
CA VAL A 207 10.83 -10.52 9.69
C VAL A 207 11.92 -9.56 9.21
N VAL A 208 11.86 -9.20 7.93
CA VAL A 208 12.47 -7.99 7.42
C VAL A 208 11.31 -7.11 7.03
N ASP A 209 10.80 -6.43 8.06
CA ASP A 209 10.19 -5.10 7.99
C ASP A 209 9.39 -4.84 6.69
N ASN A 210 8.37 -5.66 6.44
CA ASN A 210 7.45 -5.47 5.31
C ASN A 210 6.38 -4.40 5.62
N GLN A 211 6.75 -3.35 6.35
CA GLN A 211 6.00 -2.10 6.45
C GLN A 211 5.93 -1.33 5.10
N GLY A 212 6.65 -1.79 4.08
CA GLY A 212 6.79 -1.09 2.79
C GLY A 212 5.77 -1.46 1.69
N ILE A 213 5.04 -2.57 1.80
CA ILE A 213 4.17 -3.03 0.70
C ILE A 213 2.78 -2.37 0.73
N GLU A 214 2.38 -1.79 1.87
CA GLU A 214 1.04 -1.20 2.05
C GLU A 214 0.79 0.11 1.27
N ASN A 215 1.78 0.66 0.55
CA ASN A 215 1.63 1.97 -0.13
C ASN A 215 1.92 1.96 -1.66
N ILE A 216 2.16 0.79 -2.29
CA ILE A 216 2.71 0.75 -3.66
C ILE A 216 1.68 0.44 -4.74
N ILE A 217 0.48 -0.02 -4.37
CA ILE A 217 -0.62 -0.22 -5.31
C ILE A 217 -1.82 0.50 -4.70
N GLN A 218 -2.56 1.30 -5.47
CA GLN A 218 -3.89 1.74 -5.03
C GLN A 218 -4.59 0.50 -4.47
N ASN A 219 -4.93 0.47 -3.17
CA ASN A 219 -5.32 -0.78 -2.50
C ASN A 219 -6.33 -1.60 -3.34
N ASP A 220 -7.20 -0.90 -4.07
CA ASP A 220 -8.11 -1.46 -5.08
C ASP A 220 -7.43 -2.32 -6.16
N LEU A 221 -6.33 -1.90 -6.81
CA LEU A 221 -5.70 -2.70 -7.88
C LEU A 221 -5.04 -3.98 -7.34
N ALA A 222 -4.47 -3.94 -6.13
CA ALA A 222 -3.93 -5.14 -5.48
C ALA A 222 -5.08 -6.10 -5.12
N ASP A 223 -6.20 -5.56 -4.62
CA ASP A 223 -7.42 -6.32 -4.35
C ASP A 223 -8.00 -6.91 -5.64
N PHE A 224 -8.12 -6.14 -6.72
CA PHE A 224 -8.56 -6.60 -8.04
C PHE A 224 -7.65 -7.70 -8.59
N PHE A 225 -6.33 -7.55 -8.46
CA PHE A 225 -5.39 -8.58 -8.88
C PHE A 225 -5.57 -9.84 -8.04
N ASN A 226 -5.66 -9.73 -6.71
CA ASN A 226 -5.88 -10.89 -5.84
C ASN A 226 -7.22 -11.60 -6.11
N GLU A 227 -8.28 -10.86 -6.43
CA GLU A 227 -9.61 -11.40 -6.69
C GLU A 227 -9.73 -12.09 -8.07
N PHE A 228 -9.13 -11.50 -9.11
CA PHE A 228 -9.37 -11.94 -10.48
C PHE A 228 -8.14 -12.51 -11.19
N SER A 229 -6.95 -12.50 -10.59
CA SER A 229 -5.75 -13.10 -11.19
C SER A 229 -5.89 -14.59 -11.48
N GLN A 230 -6.72 -15.30 -10.70
CA GLN A 230 -6.98 -16.72 -10.91
C GLN A 230 -8.03 -16.97 -12.01
N LYS A 231 -7.90 -18.11 -12.68
CA LYS A 231 -8.87 -18.55 -13.70
C LYS A 231 -10.25 -18.78 -13.08
N ILE A 232 -11.27 -18.21 -13.69
CA ILE A 232 -12.68 -18.43 -13.31
C ILE A 232 -13.33 -19.31 -14.37
N ASN A 233 -13.74 -20.51 -13.96
CA ASN A 233 -14.21 -21.59 -14.85
C ASN A 233 -13.15 -21.98 -15.89
N HIS A 234 -11.91 -22.16 -15.46
CA HIS A 234 -10.76 -22.53 -16.31
C HIS A 234 -10.33 -21.48 -17.35
N GLU A 235 -10.95 -20.30 -17.37
CA GLU A 235 -10.63 -19.19 -18.27
C GLU A 235 -9.94 -18.04 -17.54
N GLN A 236 -8.91 -17.45 -18.16
CA GLN A 236 -8.31 -16.21 -17.67
C GLN A 236 -9.23 -15.04 -18.05
N ARG A 237 -9.78 -14.34 -17.05
CA ARG A 237 -10.77 -13.28 -17.27
C ARG A 237 -10.31 -11.88 -16.89
N PHE A 238 -9.20 -11.78 -16.18
CA PHE A 238 -8.58 -10.52 -15.83
C PHE A 238 -7.20 -10.43 -16.48
N PHE A 239 -6.94 -9.28 -17.05
CA PHE A 239 -5.68 -8.95 -17.71
C PHE A 239 -5.23 -7.62 -17.13
N LEU A 240 -4.03 -7.61 -16.56
CA LEU A 240 -3.38 -6.39 -16.12
C LEU A 240 -2.40 -5.96 -17.19
N GLU A 241 -2.79 -4.96 -17.97
CA GLU A 241 -1.88 -4.30 -18.89
C GLU A 241 -1.23 -3.12 -18.17
N LEU A 242 0.01 -3.32 -17.76
CA LEU A 242 0.88 -2.20 -17.40
C LEU A 242 1.64 -1.82 -18.66
N GLU A 243 1.47 -0.60 -19.14
CA GLU A 243 2.37 -0.09 -20.17
C GLU A 243 3.78 -0.16 -19.59
N TYR A 244 4.62 -1.05 -20.12
CA TYR A 244 5.97 -1.30 -19.64
C TYR A 244 6.93 -0.96 -20.77
N ILE A 245 7.64 0.17 -20.64
CA ILE A 245 8.53 0.68 -21.68
C ILE A 245 9.97 0.41 -21.26
N VAL A 246 10.26 -0.87 -21.05
CA VAL A 246 11.64 -1.36 -20.98
C VAL A 246 11.89 -2.14 -22.26
N HIS A 247 12.88 -1.69 -23.02
CA HIS A 247 13.29 -2.40 -24.23
C HIS A 247 13.78 -3.80 -23.84
N HIS A 248 13.35 -4.83 -24.58
CA HIS A 248 13.64 -6.23 -24.25
C HIS A 248 15.14 -6.50 -24.02
N GLN A 249 16.02 -5.86 -24.81
CA GLN A 249 17.49 -5.92 -24.67
C GLN A 249 18.04 -5.45 -23.31
N PHE A 250 17.26 -4.72 -22.52
CA PHE A 250 17.64 -4.19 -21.20
C PHE A 250 16.89 -4.92 -20.06
N SER A 251 16.02 -5.88 -20.38
CA SER A 251 15.12 -6.53 -19.43
C SER A 251 15.71 -7.78 -18.76
N GLU A 252 16.63 -8.49 -19.42
CA GLU A 252 17.11 -9.80 -18.96
C GLU A 252 17.77 -9.72 -17.57
N ASN A 253 18.48 -8.63 -17.28
CA ASN A 253 19.21 -8.46 -16.03
C ASN A 253 18.39 -7.84 -14.89
N LEU A 254 17.16 -7.37 -15.14
CA LEU A 254 16.36 -6.70 -14.12
C LEU A 254 16.06 -7.59 -12.91
N ASN A 255 15.81 -8.88 -13.13
CA ASN A 255 15.57 -9.81 -12.03
C ASN A 255 16.84 -10.01 -11.19
N ILE A 256 17.99 -10.10 -11.85
CA ILE A 256 19.30 -10.24 -11.21
C ILE A 256 19.59 -9.02 -10.32
N TRP A 257 19.40 -7.81 -10.85
CA TRP A 257 19.62 -6.58 -10.09
C TRP A 257 18.67 -6.43 -8.91
N ARG A 258 17.40 -6.81 -9.05
CA ARG A 258 16.45 -6.80 -7.92
C ARG A 258 16.88 -7.76 -6.82
N GLN A 259 17.31 -8.98 -7.15
CA GLN A 259 17.80 -9.92 -6.15
C GLN A 259 19.10 -9.45 -5.49
N LYS A 260 20.04 -8.91 -6.28
CA LYS A 260 21.29 -8.36 -5.74
C LYS A 260 21.05 -7.19 -4.79
N LEU A 261 20.18 -6.25 -5.15
CA LEU A 261 19.79 -5.14 -4.29
C LEU A 261 19.06 -5.62 -3.02
N LYS A 262 18.19 -6.63 -3.13
CA LYS A 262 17.56 -7.27 -1.95
C LYS A 262 18.65 -7.75 -0.97
N ASN A 263 19.64 -8.48 -1.46
CA ASN A 263 20.73 -8.98 -0.61
C ASN A 263 21.57 -7.84 0.00
N ILE A 264 21.90 -6.81 -0.78
CA ILE A 264 22.61 -5.61 -0.29
C ILE A 264 21.86 -4.94 0.87
N TRP A 265 20.54 -4.86 0.79
CA TRP A 265 19.72 -4.25 1.86
C TRP A 265 19.55 -5.13 3.10
N HIS A 266 19.84 -6.43 3.02
CA HIS A 266 19.93 -7.29 4.20
C HIS A 266 21.23 -7.08 4.98
N SER A 267 22.27 -6.49 4.37
CA SER A 267 23.54 -6.20 5.04
C SER A 267 23.41 -5.02 6.01
N GLN A 268 24.06 -5.12 7.18
CA GLN A 268 24.11 -4.07 8.20
C GLN A 268 25.57 -3.78 8.59
N PRO A 269 26.11 -2.56 8.35
CA PRO A 269 25.47 -1.45 7.62
C PRO A 269 25.29 -1.76 6.13
N ILE A 270 24.33 -1.10 5.48
CA ILE A 270 24.15 -1.22 4.02
C ILE A 270 25.43 -0.67 3.33
N PRO A 271 26.10 -1.45 2.46
CA PRO A 271 27.32 -1.00 1.81
C PRO A 271 27.02 0.00 0.67
N PRO A 272 27.95 0.93 0.37
CA PRO A 272 27.93 1.63 -0.91
C PRO A 272 28.16 0.62 -2.04
N ILE A 273 27.69 0.97 -3.22
CA ILE A 273 27.83 0.15 -4.42
C ILE A 273 28.42 0.96 -5.56
N LYS A 274 29.22 0.32 -6.40
CA LYS A 274 29.56 0.82 -7.73
C LYS A 274 28.54 0.28 -8.72
N ILE A 275 27.92 1.16 -9.50
CA ILE A 275 27.05 0.77 -10.60
C ILE A 275 27.66 1.20 -11.92
N THR A 276 27.56 0.35 -12.94
CA THR A 276 27.82 0.76 -14.33
C THR A 276 26.48 1.14 -14.95
N TYR A 277 26.30 2.40 -15.34
CA TYR A 277 24.99 2.95 -15.72
C TYR A 277 25.03 3.70 -17.07
N VAL A 278 24.02 3.44 -17.91
CA VAL A 278 23.84 4.11 -19.20
C VAL A 278 22.85 5.28 -19.06
N SER A 279 23.37 6.52 -18.98
CA SER A 279 22.52 7.71 -18.86
C SER A 279 21.78 8.05 -20.16
N ALA A 280 20.53 8.53 -20.05
CA ALA A 280 19.77 9.03 -21.21
C ALA A 280 20.40 10.28 -21.83
N SER A 281 20.96 11.15 -21.00
CA SER A 281 21.58 12.41 -21.44
C SER A 281 22.83 12.18 -22.28
N ASN A 282 23.55 11.07 -22.02
CA ASN A 282 24.82 10.76 -22.65
C ASN A 282 24.69 9.68 -23.74
N PHE A 283 23.46 9.32 -24.14
CA PHE A 283 23.20 8.23 -25.08
C PHE A 283 23.88 8.42 -26.45
N GLN A 284 24.15 9.66 -26.85
CA GLN A 284 24.87 9.96 -28.10
C GLN A 284 26.40 9.88 -27.98
N ASN A 285 26.96 9.93 -26.76
CA ASN A 285 28.40 10.02 -26.52
C ASN A 285 29.02 8.71 -26.00
N HIS A 286 28.24 7.85 -25.36
CA HIS A 286 28.69 6.58 -24.81
C HIS A 286 27.74 5.46 -25.27
N GLN A 287 28.09 4.82 -26.38
CA GLN A 287 27.42 3.61 -26.87
C GLN A 287 27.53 2.52 -25.80
N ASP A 288 26.40 1.99 -25.36
CA ASP A 288 26.13 0.73 -24.63
C ASP A 288 26.99 0.28 -23.42
N GLU A 289 28.17 0.84 -23.17
CA GLU A 289 29.13 0.44 -22.13
C GLU A 289 28.78 1.03 -20.76
N GLY A 290 28.26 2.26 -20.73
CA GLY A 290 27.91 2.97 -19.50
C GLY A 290 29.12 3.54 -18.75
N GLU A 291 28.86 4.27 -17.67
CA GLU A 291 29.88 4.86 -16.80
C GLU A 291 29.73 4.32 -15.37
N ASP A 292 30.83 4.25 -14.63
CA ASP A 292 30.84 3.81 -13.23
C ASP A 292 30.47 4.96 -12.27
N TYR A 293 29.53 4.69 -11.38
CA TYR A 293 29.09 5.61 -10.33
C TYR A 293 29.09 4.92 -8.97
N ILE A 294 29.72 5.56 -7.99
CA ILE A 294 29.65 5.17 -6.58
C ILE A 294 28.42 5.80 -5.94
N ILE A 295 27.53 4.95 -5.44
CA ILE A 295 26.24 5.34 -4.88
C ILE A 295 25.91 4.56 -3.60
N TYR A 296 25.03 5.12 -2.78
CA TYR A 296 24.38 4.44 -1.68
C TYR A 296 22.93 4.13 -2.07
N PRO A 297 22.54 2.85 -2.19
CA PRO A 297 21.23 2.45 -2.68
C PRO A 297 20.17 2.59 -1.58
N VAL A 298 19.16 3.44 -1.78
CA VAL A 298 18.13 3.70 -0.75
C VAL A 298 16.87 2.86 -0.97
N CYS A 299 16.25 2.96 -2.14
CA CYS A 299 15.03 2.20 -2.42
C CYS A 299 14.78 2.04 -3.92
N ILE A 300 13.92 1.08 -4.28
CA ILE A 300 13.35 1.00 -5.63
C ILE A 300 11.91 1.53 -5.60
N TYR A 301 11.54 2.31 -6.61
CA TYR A 301 10.16 2.68 -6.87
C TYR A 301 9.80 2.48 -8.35
N TYR A 302 8.55 2.09 -8.61
CA TYR A 302 8.03 2.00 -9.97
C TYR A 302 7.31 3.29 -10.33
N SER A 303 7.73 3.95 -11.41
CA SER A 303 7.10 5.17 -11.90
C SER A 303 7.26 5.26 -13.41
N GLN A 304 6.33 5.89 -14.10
CA GLN A 304 6.38 6.07 -15.56
C GLN A 304 6.81 4.82 -16.32
N ARG A 305 6.17 3.68 -16.01
CA ARG A 305 6.34 2.47 -16.81
C ARG A 305 7.71 1.81 -16.68
N ALA A 306 8.51 2.19 -15.66
CA ALA A 306 9.84 1.63 -15.39
C ALA A 306 10.19 1.62 -13.89
N PRO A 307 11.02 0.67 -13.43
CA PRO A 307 11.61 0.69 -12.09
C PRO A 307 12.82 1.64 -12.00
N TYR A 308 12.90 2.38 -10.89
CA TYR A 308 13.99 3.30 -10.57
C TYR A 308 14.63 2.95 -9.23
N LEU A 309 15.96 2.89 -9.18
CA LEU A 309 16.76 2.87 -7.97
C LEU A 309 17.03 4.32 -7.53
N PHE A 310 16.46 4.74 -6.42
CA PHE A 310 16.82 6.01 -5.79
C PHE A 310 18.06 5.84 -4.93
N ALA A 311 19.04 6.72 -5.10
CA ALA A 311 20.32 6.62 -4.43
C ALA A 311 20.92 8.00 -4.15
N TYR A 312 21.84 8.04 -3.20
CA TYR A 312 22.72 9.19 -2.98
C TYR A 312 24.12 8.86 -3.47
N GLY A 313 24.73 9.72 -4.28
CA GLY A 313 26.08 9.45 -4.75
C GLY A 313 26.46 10.25 -5.97
N GLN A 314 27.49 9.80 -6.67
CA GLN A 314 27.89 10.38 -7.95
C GLN A 314 26.71 10.37 -8.91
N THR A 315 26.50 11.44 -9.69
CA THR A 315 25.35 11.58 -10.61
C THR A 315 25.82 11.82 -12.05
N PRO A 316 25.09 11.32 -13.07
CA PRO A 316 25.38 11.66 -14.46
C PRO A 316 25.16 13.15 -14.72
N LYS A 317 26.16 13.88 -15.26
CA LYS A 317 26.01 15.28 -15.70
C LYS A 317 26.74 15.57 -17.01
N ASP A 318 26.17 16.51 -17.77
CA ASP A 318 26.64 17.04 -19.08
C ASP A 318 27.95 17.87 -19.02
N SER A 319 28.58 18.03 -17.86
CA SER A 319 29.77 18.87 -17.69
C SER A 319 30.78 18.19 -16.78
N SER A 320 32.07 18.36 -17.10
CA SER A 320 33.31 17.71 -16.62
C SER A 320 33.57 17.51 -15.11
N SER A 321 32.59 17.69 -14.22
CA SER A 321 32.72 17.38 -12.79
C SER A 321 31.56 16.49 -12.30
N ILE A 322 31.92 15.30 -11.82
CA ILE A 322 31.00 14.39 -11.14
C ILE A 322 30.44 15.08 -9.89
N LYS A 323 29.13 15.30 -9.83
CA LYS A 323 28.47 15.86 -8.64
C LYS A 323 27.90 14.74 -7.79
N VAL A 324 28.14 14.81 -6.48
CA VAL A 324 27.52 13.93 -5.49
C VAL A 324 26.18 14.52 -5.06
N ASN A 325 25.07 13.84 -5.34
CA ASN A 325 23.72 14.24 -4.94
C ASN A 325 22.74 13.06 -4.98
N TRP A 326 21.49 13.31 -4.61
CA TRP A 326 20.35 12.42 -4.78
C TRP A 326 19.99 12.27 -6.26
N TYR A 327 19.75 11.03 -6.70
CA TYR A 327 19.39 10.73 -8.10
C TYR A 327 18.56 9.45 -8.22
N GLY A 328 17.72 9.39 -9.27
CA GLY A 328 16.94 8.20 -9.62
C GLY A 328 17.51 7.52 -10.86
N TYR A 329 18.15 6.36 -10.67
CA TYR A 329 18.70 5.52 -11.73
C TYR A 329 17.63 4.60 -12.29
N ARG A 330 17.43 4.60 -13.61
CA ARG A 330 16.57 3.60 -14.25
C ARG A 330 17.19 2.21 -14.10
N LEU A 331 16.51 1.29 -13.41
CA LEU A 331 17.08 -0.01 -13.08
C LEU A 331 17.39 -0.84 -14.34
N ASP A 332 16.63 -0.65 -15.42
CA ASP A 332 16.86 -1.30 -16.72
C ASP A 332 18.14 -0.82 -17.41
N ARG A 333 18.72 0.31 -16.98
CA ARG A 333 19.94 0.87 -17.58
C ARG A 333 21.20 0.63 -16.76
N ILE A 334 21.07 -0.13 -15.67
CA ILE A 334 22.21 -0.61 -14.90
C ILE A 334 22.76 -1.87 -15.59
N LYS A 335 24.07 -1.87 -15.87
CA LYS A 335 24.79 -2.97 -16.51
C LYS A 335 25.54 -3.84 -15.51
N ASN A 336 25.93 -3.28 -14.38
CA ASN A 336 26.61 -4.00 -13.31
C ASN A 336 26.34 -3.32 -11.95
N ILE A 337 26.41 -4.12 -10.89
CA ILE A 337 26.40 -3.66 -9.49
C ILE A 337 27.55 -4.38 -8.79
N GLU A 338 28.40 -3.66 -8.07
CA GLU A 338 29.51 -4.19 -7.26
C GLU A 338 29.40 -3.59 -5.85
N GLU A 339 29.53 -4.42 -4.82
CA GLU A 339 29.53 -3.96 -3.43
C GLU A 339 30.90 -3.39 -3.08
N LEU A 340 30.91 -2.26 -2.37
CA LEU A 340 32.13 -1.60 -1.94
C LEU A 340 32.19 -1.54 -0.42
N GLU A 341 33.39 -1.68 0.12
CA GLU A 341 33.66 -1.41 1.53
C GLU A 341 33.60 0.11 1.78
N TRP A 342 32.98 0.52 2.89
CA TRP A 342 32.89 1.93 3.29
C TRP A 342 34.27 2.60 3.40
N SER A 343 35.30 1.86 3.82
CA SER A 343 36.69 2.33 3.94
C SER A 343 37.33 2.69 2.59
N LEU A 344 36.83 2.14 1.49
CA LEU A 344 37.35 2.36 0.15
C LEU A 344 36.70 3.56 -0.56
N VAL A 345 35.60 4.10 -0.01
CA VAL A 345 34.90 5.25 -0.58
C VAL A 345 35.47 6.56 -0.03
N ASN A 346 36.48 7.09 -0.70
CA ASN A 346 37.10 8.37 -0.33
C ASN A 346 36.50 9.54 -1.12
N SER A 347 35.33 10.05 -0.71
CA SER A 347 34.72 11.23 -1.32
C SER A 347 34.21 12.20 -0.23
N PRO A 348 34.60 13.49 -0.26
CA PRO A 348 34.35 14.43 0.83
C PRO A 348 32.86 14.73 1.08
N ASN A 349 31.98 14.43 0.12
CA ASN A 349 30.54 14.63 0.22
C ASN A 349 29.75 13.32 0.29
N PHE A 350 30.43 12.20 0.50
CA PHE A 350 29.84 10.87 0.58
C PHE A 350 30.13 10.27 1.95
N SER A 351 29.15 10.32 2.85
CA SER A 351 29.27 9.74 4.19
C SER A 351 28.00 9.00 4.57
N GLN A 352 28.15 7.98 5.43
CA GLN A 352 27.05 7.17 5.91
C GLN A 352 25.91 8.02 6.51
N LYS A 353 26.27 9.03 7.33
CA LYS A 353 25.30 9.97 7.92
C LYS A 353 24.44 10.71 6.89
N ILE A 354 25.03 11.13 5.76
CA ILE A 354 24.26 11.81 4.70
C ILE A 354 23.39 10.81 3.95
N CYS A 355 23.94 9.63 3.67
CA CYS A 355 23.25 8.54 2.98
C CYS A 355 21.98 8.11 3.73
N GLU A 356 22.08 7.98 5.06
CA GLU A 356 20.98 7.58 5.94
C GLU A 356 20.00 8.72 6.26
N SER A 357 20.26 9.95 5.81
CA SER A 357 19.40 11.11 6.08
C SER A 357 18.03 11.06 5.37
N LYS A 358 17.88 10.22 4.34
CA LYS A 358 16.59 9.94 3.71
C LYS A 358 16.31 8.46 3.71
N THR A 359 15.28 8.07 4.45
CA THR A 359 14.79 6.70 4.50
C THR A 359 13.71 6.46 3.44
N PRO A 360 13.43 5.19 3.07
CA PRO A 360 12.32 4.86 2.19
C PRO A 360 10.99 5.48 2.65
N GLN A 361 10.70 5.47 3.96
CA GLN A 361 9.48 6.05 4.53
C GLN A 361 9.41 7.57 4.32
N THR A 362 10.55 8.26 4.50
CA THR A 362 10.63 9.71 4.28
C THR A 362 10.42 10.06 2.81
N LEU A 363 11.00 9.26 1.90
CA LEU A 363 10.84 9.44 0.47
C LEU A 363 9.40 9.20 0.01
N GLU A 364 8.73 8.20 0.57
CA GLU A 364 7.34 7.90 0.27
C GLU A 364 6.42 9.05 0.69
N LYS A 365 6.62 9.60 1.89
CA LYS A 365 5.90 10.79 2.34
C LYS A 365 6.10 11.96 1.36
N ILE A 366 7.34 12.26 1.01
CA ILE A 366 7.72 13.32 0.07
C ILE A 366 7.12 13.09 -1.34
N ARG A 367 6.96 11.82 -1.74
CA ARG A 367 6.33 11.43 -3.02
C ARG A 367 4.82 11.64 -2.98
N SER A 368 4.17 11.29 -1.87
CA SER A 368 2.71 11.38 -1.70
C SER A 368 2.19 12.83 -1.57
N GLU A 369 3.02 13.75 -1.09
CA GLU A 369 2.65 15.15 -0.81
C GLU A 369 2.99 16.12 -1.97
N THR A 370 3.74 15.67 -2.97
CA THR A 370 4.23 16.55 -4.05
C THR A 370 3.98 15.95 -5.41
N TRP A 371 3.39 16.75 -6.30
CA TRP A 371 3.17 16.35 -7.67
C TRP A 371 4.47 16.39 -8.50
N GLY A 372 4.82 15.29 -9.15
CA GLY A 372 6.07 15.14 -9.92
C GLY A 372 6.92 14.02 -9.38
N PHE A 373 7.49 13.23 -10.28
CA PHE A 373 8.13 11.95 -9.97
C PHE A 373 9.61 12.07 -9.63
N ASN A 374 10.30 13.10 -10.14
CA ASN A 374 11.75 13.20 -9.99
C ASN A 374 12.10 13.77 -8.62
N LEU A 375 12.28 12.89 -7.63
CA LEU A 375 12.57 13.24 -6.23
C LEU A 375 13.86 14.04 -6.02
N ALA A 376 14.78 14.06 -7.00
CA ALA A 376 15.99 14.85 -6.95
C ALA A 376 15.77 16.34 -7.31
N ARG A 377 14.62 16.68 -7.92
CA ARG A 377 14.28 18.06 -8.28
C ARG A 377 13.73 18.82 -7.06
N PRO A 378 14.02 20.13 -6.94
CA PRO A 378 13.44 20.96 -5.89
C PRO A 378 11.91 21.01 -6.03
N GLN A 379 11.25 21.23 -4.89
CA GLN A 379 9.82 21.48 -4.80
C GLN A 379 9.57 22.97 -4.98
N ASP A 380 8.47 23.29 -5.67
CA ASP A 380 8.00 24.64 -5.89
C ASP A 380 6.47 24.70 -5.76
N ILE A 381 5.89 25.90 -5.80
CA ILE A 381 4.46 26.14 -5.73
C ILE A 381 3.90 26.35 -7.13
N LEU A 382 2.90 25.53 -7.46
CA LEU A 382 2.08 25.70 -8.66
C LEU A 382 0.71 26.26 -8.26
N LEU A 383 0.34 27.37 -8.89
CA LEU A 383 -1.02 27.87 -8.88
C LEU A 383 -1.67 27.53 -10.21
N ILE A 384 -2.71 26.70 -10.17
CA ILE A 384 -3.40 26.21 -11.35
C ILE A 384 -4.90 26.47 -11.24
N ARG A 385 -5.52 26.86 -12.36
CA ARG A 385 -6.96 26.99 -12.50
C ARG A 385 -7.48 25.83 -13.34
N PHE A 386 -8.53 25.18 -12.87
CA PHE A 386 -9.30 24.19 -13.59
C PHE A 386 -10.63 24.78 -14.04
N ASP A 387 -11.10 24.34 -15.20
CA ASP A 387 -12.55 24.31 -15.47
C ASP A 387 -13.25 23.50 -14.36
N ARG A 388 -14.38 24.01 -13.86
CA ARG A 388 -15.15 23.39 -12.77
C ARG A 388 -15.62 21.98 -13.14
N TYR A 389 -16.11 21.79 -14.37
CA TYR A 389 -16.61 20.48 -14.79
C TYR A 389 -15.49 19.44 -14.78
N TYR A 390 -14.33 19.79 -15.35
CA TYR A 390 -13.16 18.93 -15.36
C TYR A 390 -12.64 18.60 -13.95
N HIS A 391 -12.54 19.60 -13.07
CA HIS A 391 -12.10 19.37 -11.70
C HIS A 391 -13.00 18.36 -10.96
N ASN A 392 -14.32 18.55 -11.04
CA ASN A 392 -15.27 17.72 -10.32
C ASN A 392 -15.25 16.25 -10.79
N LEU A 393 -14.92 15.99 -12.06
CA LEU A 393 -14.88 14.64 -12.60
C LEU A 393 -13.53 13.94 -12.41
N TYR A 394 -12.41 14.67 -12.54
CA TYR A 394 -11.08 14.06 -12.67
C TYR A 394 -10.13 14.32 -11.51
N ILE A 395 -10.51 15.24 -10.61
CA ILE A 395 -9.70 15.64 -9.45
C ILE A 395 -10.45 15.36 -8.15
N GLN A 396 -11.67 15.90 -7.99
CA GLN A 396 -12.47 15.74 -6.78
C GLN A 396 -12.78 14.26 -6.49
N GLY A 397 -12.66 13.83 -5.23
CA GLY A 397 -12.91 12.45 -4.83
C GLY A 397 -11.83 11.45 -5.25
N THR A 398 -10.74 11.91 -5.84
CA THR A 398 -9.60 11.07 -6.23
C THR A 398 -8.38 11.37 -5.34
N GLU A 399 -7.34 10.54 -5.43
CA GLU A 399 -6.07 10.80 -4.75
C GLU A 399 -5.45 12.15 -5.12
N ARG A 400 -5.77 12.67 -6.32
CA ARG A 400 -5.30 13.98 -6.78
C ARG A 400 -5.86 15.12 -5.94
N GLU A 401 -7.05 14.99 -5.36
CA GLU A 401 -7.61 16.03 -4.47
C GLU A 401 -6.67 16.33 -3.28
N LYS A 402 -5.90 15.33 -2.82
CA LYS A 402 -4.91 15.55 -1.77
C LYS A 402 -3.74 16.42 -2.24
N LEU A 403 -3.34 16.31 -3.50
CA LEU A 403 -2.25 17.09 -4.11
C LEU A 403 -2.71 18.48 -4.59
N PHE A 404 -3.91 18.55 -5.17
CA PHE A 404 -4.49 19.76 -5.74
C PHE A 404 -5.38 20.47 -4.72
N LYS A 405 -4.75 21.08 -3.70
CA LYS A 405 -5.46 21.76 -2.62
C LYS A 405 -6.24 22.96 -3.16
N GLN A 406 -7.57 22.84 -3.18
CA GLN A 406 -8.44 23.93 -3.59
C GLN A 406 -8.26 25.14 -2.67
N ILE A 407 -8.15 26.32 -3.27
CA ILE A 407 -8.05 27.61 -2.58
C ILE A 407 -9.11 28.56 -3.13
N SER A 408 -9.49 29.56 -2.34
CA SER A 408 -10.40 30.61 -2.77
C SER A 408 -9.74 31.54 -3.81
N TYR A 409 -10.57 32.22 -4.60
CA TYR A 409 -10.12 33.25 -5.53
C TYR A 409 -9.25 34.33 -4.85
N LYS A 410 -9.61 34.75 -3.63
CA LYS A 410 -8.82 35.70 -2.83
C LYS A 410 -7.46 35.15 -2.45
N GLN A 411 -7.38 33.86 -2.10
CA GLN A 411 -6.11 33.20 -1.81
C GLN A 411 -5.24 33.06 -3.06
N ALA A 412 -5.83 32.75 -4.22
CA ALA A 412 -5.11 32.73 -5.50
C ALA A 412 -4.51 34.11 -5.83
N GLN A 413 -5.30 35.18 -5.63
CA GLN A 413 -4.82 36.55 -5.79
C GLN A 413 -3.68 36.88 -4.82
N SER A 414 -3.79 36.46 -3.55
CA SER A 414 -2.74 36.65 -2.54
C SER A 414 -1.43 35.92 -2.91
N LEU A 415 -1.52 34.69 -3.44
CA LEU A 415 -0.35 33.95 -3.92
C LEU A 415 0.37 34.68 -5.06
N ILE A 416 -0.38 35.23 -6.03
CA ILE A 416 0.20 36.05 -7.11
C ILE A 416 0.81 37.33 -6.54
N ASN A 417 0.17 37.97 -5.56
CA ASN A 417 0.73 39.17 -4.93
C ASN A 417 2.02 38.91 -4.17
N ASN A 418 2.16 37.74 -3.56
CA ASN A 418 3.31 37.39 -2.72
C ASN A 418 4.43 36.65 -3.49
N SER A 419 4.23 36.29 -4.76
CA SER A 419 5.26 35.61 -5.55
C SER A 419 6.43 36.52 -5.91
N GLU A 420 7.63 35.95 -5.92
CA GLU A 420 8.91 36.59 -6.29
C GLU A 420 9.09 36.68 -7.81
N ILE A 421 8.11 37.27 -8.51
CA ILE A 421 8.15 37.52 -9.96
C ILE A 421 8.16 39.02 -10.24
N LYS A 422 8.53 39.41 -11.47
CA LYS A 422 8.60 40.82 -11.87
C LYS A 422 7.21 41.49 -11.76
N LEU A 423 7.20 42.79 -11.45
CA LEU A 423 5.96 43.55 -11.26
C LEU A 423 5.03 43.49 -12.49
N GLU A 424 5.59 43.58 -13.69
CA GLU A 424 4.83 43.48 -14.95
C GLU A 424 4.15 42.12 -15.10
N GLN A 425 4.88 41.03 -14.82
CA GLN A 425 4.35 39.66 -14.85
C GLN A 425 3.21 39.50 -13.82
N LYS A 426 3.40 40.04 -12.61
CA LYS A 426 2.38 40.05 -11.56
C LYS A 426 1.11 40.77 -12.00
N GLN A 427 1.23 41.94 -12.62
CA GLN A 427 0.08 42.68 -13.15
C GLN A 427 -0.64 41.89 -14.26
N GLN A 428 0.09 41.23 -15.15
CA GLN A 428 -0.49 40.38 -16.20
C GLN A 428 -1.23 39.17 -15.62
N LEU A 429 -0.68 38.50 -14.60
CA LEU A 429 -1.35 37.39 -13.92
C LEU A 429 -2.61 37.85 -13.19
N LEU A 430 -2.56 39.01 -12.51
CA LEU A 430 -3.73 39.59 -11.85
C LEU A 430 -4.81 40.01 -12.86
N GLY A 431 -4.42 40.56 -14.01
CA GLY A 431 -5.33 40.84 -15.12
C GLY A 431 -5.97 39.58 -15.68
N SER A 432 -5.17 38.53 -15.90
CA SER A 432 -5.65 37.21 -16.32
C SER A 432 -6.64 36.63 -15.30
N LEU A 433 -6.32 36.70 -14.01
CA LEU A 433 -7.17 36.20 -12.93
C LEU A 433 -8.53 36.91 -12.91
N LYS A 434 -8.53 38.26 -13.03
CA LYS A 434 -9.74 39.08 -13.12
C LYS A 434 -10.62 38.74 -14.31
N SER A 435 -10.02 38.28 -15.42
CA SER A 435 -10.76 37.84 -16.61
C SER A 435 -11.32 36.42 -16.50
N ARG A 436 -11.01 35.67 -15.44
CA ARG A 436 -11.52 34.31 -15.21
C ARG A 436 -12.71 34.33 -14.27
N SER A 437 -13.52 33.26 -14.35
CA SER A 437 -14.70 33.18 -13.49
C SER A 437 -14.27 32.92 -12.05
N THR A 438 -14.87 33.65 -11.11
CA THR A 438 -14.74 33.33 -9.68
C THR A 438 -15.33 31.96 -9.33
N SER A 439 -16.15 31.39 -10.22
CA SER A 439 -16.69 30.03 -10.09
C SER A 439 -15.71 28.93 -10.53
N ASP A 440 -14.61 29.27 -11.18
CA ASP A 440 -13.57 28.30 -11.52
C ASP A 440 -12.91 27.71 -10.27
N ILE A 441 -12.26 26.56 -10.43
CA ILE A 441 -11.56 25.93 -9.31
C ILE A 441 -10.08 26.29 -9.37
N TYR A 442 -9.59 26.92 -8.31
CA TYR A 442 -8.19 27.28 -8.16
C TYR A 442 -7.55 26.34 -7.16
N CYS A 443 -6.39 25.79 -7.51
CA CYS A 443 -5.66 24.87 -6.65
C CYS A 443 -4.23 25.37 -6.44
N ARG A 444 -3.76 25.23 -5.19
CA ARG A 444 -2.34 25.28 -4.83
C ARG A 444 -1.79 23.86 -4.82
N VAL A 445 -0.65 23.67 -5.48
CA VAL A 445 0.01 22.37 -5.58
C VAL A 445 1.47 22.53 -5.20
N SER A 446 1.98 21.66 -4.33
CA SER A 446 3.44 21.47 -4.22
C SER A 446 3.86 20.59 -5.39
N TYR A 447 4.75 21.07 -6.24
CA TYR A 447 5.10 20.36 -7.47
C TYR A 447 6.60 20.36 -7.73
N ARG A 448 7.05 19.43 -8.58
CA ARG A 448 8.38 19.42 -9.18
C ARG A 448 8.24 19.66 -10.67
N GLN A 449 9.04 20.60 -11.18
CA GLN A 449 9.13 20.81 -12.61
C GLN A 449 9.98 19.72 -13.24
N ASP A 450 9.31 18.64 -13.61
CA ASP A 450 9.89 17.53 -14.37
C ASP A 450 9.06 17.27 -15.64
N TYR A 451 9.61 16.40 -16.50
CA TYR A 451 8.99 16.06 -17.77
C TYR A 451 7.56 15.51 -17.62
N ASN A 452 7.24 14.80 -16.53
CA ASN A 452 5.91 14.23 -16.32
C ASN A 452 4.86 15.30 -16.06
N THR A 453 5.18 16.20 -15.15
CA THR A 453 4.28 17.29 -14.79
C THR A 453 3.95 18.11 -16.04
N ILE A 454 4.96 18.40 -16.86
CA ILE A 454 4.80 19.10 -18.14
C ILE A 454 3.94 18.28 -19.12
N MET A 455 4.23 17.00 -19.36
CA MET A 455 3.41 16.17 -20.25
C MET A 455 1.96 16.06 -19.79
N ARG A 456 1.74 15.95 -18.48
CA ARG A 456 0.39 15.87 -17.93
C ARG A 456 -0.38 17.17 -18.14
N LEU A 457 0.24 18.32 -17.87
CA LEU A 457 -0.36 19.63 -18.14
C LEU A 457 -0.74 19.77 -19.63
N ARG A 458 0.16 19.37 -20.54
CA ARG A 458 -0.12 19.35 -21.98
C ARG A 458 -1.32 18.45 -22.33
N SER A 459 -1.42 17.27 -21.72
CA SER A 459 -2.53 16.34 -21.97
C SER A 459 -3.90 16.86 -21.50
N TRP A 460 -3.92 17.71 -20.47
CA TRP A 460 -5.15 18.35 -20.00
C TRP A 460 -5.58 19.53 -20.87
N GLY A 461 -4.63 20.10 -21.63
CA GLY A 461 -4.87 21.13 -22.63
C GLY A 461 -5.67 22.32 -22.07
N PRO A 462 -6.75 22.76 -22.74
CA PRO A 462 -7.49 23.96 -22.35
C PRO A 462 -8.33 23.80 -21.07
N LYS A 463 -8.38 22.60 -20.48
CA LYS A 463 -9.12 22.36 -19.22
C LYS A 463 -8.37 22.89 -17.99
N VAL A 464 -7.11 23.26 -18.16
CA VAL A 464 -6.26 23.80 -17.11
C VAL A 464 -5.52 25.05 -17.58
N GLU A 465 -5.22 25.93 -16.64
CA GLU A 465 -4.40 27.12 -16.86
C GLU A 465 -3.40 27.27 -15.71
N VAL A 466 -2.12 27.33 -16.05
CA VAL A 466 -1.04 27.62 -15.09
C VAL A 466 -0.95 29.12 -14.87
N PHE A 467 -1.03 29.58 -13.62
CA PHE A 467 -0.78 30.97 -13.23
C PHE A 467 0.64 31.16 -12.69
N LEU A 468 1.08 30.28 -11.80
CA LEU A 468 2.44 30.29 -11.23
C LEU A 468 3.07 28.90 -11.30
N PRO A 469 4.40 28.79 -11.45
CA PRO A 469 5.32 29.90 -11.67
C PRO A 469 5.20 30.47 -13.09
N TRP A 470 5.74 31.68 -13.29
CA TRP A 470 5.61 32.42 -14.53
C TRP A 470 6.26 31.69 -15.72
N GLU A 471 7.44 31.12 -15.50
CA GLU A 471 8.22 30.41 -16.51
C GLU A 471 7.47 29.19 -17.05
N LEU A 472 6.78 28.46 -16.16
CA LEU A 472 5.96 27.32 -16.55
C LEU A 472 4.72 27.77 -17.34
N ARG A 473 4.06 28.87 -16.92
CA ARG A 473 2.96 29.47 -17.69
C ARG A 473 3.41 29.82 -19.12
N GLU A 474 4.55 30.49 -19.27
CA GLU A 474 5.09 30.84 -20.59
C GLU A 474 5.40 29.60 -21.42
N THR A 475 5.98 28.57 -20.80
CA THR A 475 6.25 27.29 -21.48
C THR A 475 4.97 26.68 -22.03
N MET A 476 3.91 26.61 -21.21
CA MET A 476 2.61 26.09 -21.65
C MET A 476 1.96 26.93 -22.75
N ALA A 477 2.05 28.27 -22.66
CA ALA A 477 1.53 29.16 -23.69
C ALA A 477 2.26 28.98 -25.03
N LYS A 478 3.58 28.91 -25.01
CA LYS A 478 4.42 28.67 -26.20
C LYS A 478 4.13 27.31 -26.84
N ASP A 479 4.01 26.25 -26.03
CA ASP A 479 3.68 24.91 -26.50
C ASP A 479 2.34 24.88 -27.23
N ILE A 480 1.30 25.50 -26.66
CA ILE A 480 -0.04 25.58 -27.26
C ILE A 480 0.01 26.39 -28.56
N GLN A 481 0.71 27.52 -28.58
CA GLN A 481 0.85 28.34 -29.78
C GLN A 481 1.59 27.58 -30.90
N GLN A 482 2.66 26.85 -30.56
CA GLN A 482 3.42 26.05 -31.52
C GLN A 482 2.57 24.90 -32.06
N ALA A 483 1.84 24.19 -31.18
CA ALA A 483 0.93 23.13 -31.60
C ALA A 483 -0.16 23.66 -32.54
N TRP A 484 -0.75 24.82 -32.23
CA TRP A 484 -1.75 25.46 -33.09
C TRP A 484 -1.21 25.74 -34.50
N LYS A 485 0.03 26.23 -34.61
CA LYS A 485 0.72 26.46 -35.89
C LYS A 485 0.91 25.18 -36.70
N PHE A 486 1.07 24.00 -36.09
CA PHE A 486 1.19 22.75 -36.88
C PHE A 486 -0.11 22.35 -37.58
N TYR A 487 -1.26 22.81 -37.09
CA TYR A 487 -2.57 22.48 -37.69
C TYR A 487 -3.13 23.58 -38.59
N HIS A 488 -2.61 24.81 -38.49
CA HIS A 488 -3.12 25.99 -39.19
C HIS A 488 -2.04 26.78 -39.95
N GLY A 489 -0.79 26.34 -39.90
CA GLY A 489 0.37 26.98 -40.52
C GLY A 489 0.72 26.41 -41.87
#